data_AF-B6IMX7-F1
#
_entry.id   AF-B6IMX7-F1
#
_cell.length_a   1.000
_cell.length_b   1.000
_cell.length_c   1.000
_cell.angle_alpha   90.00
_cell.angle_beta   90.00
_cell.angle_gamma   90.00
#
_symmetry.space_group_name_H-M   'P 1'
#
loop_
_entity.id
_entity.type
_entity.pdbx_description
1 polymer ?
#
loop_
_entity_poly.entity_id
_entity_poly.type
_entity_poly.pdbx_seq_one_letter_code
_entity_poly.pdbx_strand_id
1 'polypeptide(L)'
;MVQSLRSALSRAAAGYPFGVRLRKHGDRYFHVPAFFVIAAVLAGCGAGLAADGSIRPVPLSEEAGHADRVGPLRFRGGLELHHDDPAFGGLSSIRVTPEGTGFTALSDRGRIVTGSLIHDAEGRLTGTSGLVVTPLRDSDGTALTGRRSDSEEMAHLPGGGWVVSFEREHRLMRYPEVLAAGTPTAMTGPDGLSGLGGNSGIEAMAALADGTLVLIAEGEAEEERHPGWLGGEGGWQSFTYLAQPPYRPVGAAVLPDGDLLVLERRYSWPAGVGARIARVPRERLLAGGEVAGETVARLERPLTVDNYEGIDVRRPPGGPTRVYLISDDNFSASQRTLLLVFDLEEDRR
;
A
#
# COMPACT_ATOMS: atom_id res chain seq x y z
N MET A 1 11.50 53.15 21.57
CA MET A 1 12.54 52.48 20.75
C MET A 1 11.82 51.89 19.53
N VAL A 2 11.49 52.61 18.45
CA VAL A 2 12.24 53.66 17.75
C VAL A 2 13.67 53.19 17.54
N GLN A 3 14.08 53.03 16.27
CA GLN A 3 15.30 52.39 15.77
C GLN A 3 15.27 50.85 15.71
N SER A 4 14.68 50.29 14.65
CA SER A 4 15.22 49.08 13.99
C SER A 4 14.62 48.83 12.59
N LEU A 5 13.45 49.41 12.27
CA LEU A 5 12.82 49.29 10.94
C LEU A 5 13.27 50.35 9.91
N ARG A 6 14.57 50.70 9.89
CA ARG A 6 15.14 51.64 8.89
C ARG A 6 16.30 51.08 8.06
N SER A 7 16.71 49.82 8.22
CA SER A 7 17.88 49.28 7.50
C SER A 7 17.61 48.19 6.46
N ALA A 8 16.37 47.76 6.24
CA ALA A 8 16.07 46.66 5.30
C ALA A 8 15.34 47.05 4.00
N LEU A 9 15.10 48.34 3.75
CA LEU A 9 14.39 48.81 2.54
C LEU A 9 15.26 49.66 1.58
N SER A 10 16.59 49.56 1.69
CA SER A 10 17.54 50.33 0.85
C SER A 10 18.24 49.51 -0.24
N ARG A 11 17.84 48.26 -0.55
CA ARG A 11 18.60 47.41 -1.51
C ARG A 11 17.79 46.66 -2.57
N ALA A 12 16.59 47.11 -2.94
CA ALA A 12 15.87 46.47 -4.04
C ALA A 12 15.10 47.46 -4.94
N ALA A 13 15.72 48.58 -5.30
CA ALA A 13 15.20 49.47 -6.34
C ALA A 13 16.35 50.13 -7.11
N ALA A 14 17.18 49.31 -7.76
CA ALA A 14 18.11 49.78 -8.77
C ALA A 14 18.05 48.81 -9.95
N GLY A 15 17.49 49.30 -11.06
CA GLY A 15 17.42 48.59 -12.32
C GLY A 15 15.99 48.33 -12.77
N TYR A 16 15.37 49.33 -13.41
CA TYR A 16 14.83 49.21 -14.77
C TYR A 16 14.25 50.58 -15.18
N PRO A 17 14.61 51.13 -16.37
CA PRO A 17 14.29 52.50 -16.73
C PRO A 17 13.09 52.53 -17.68
N PHE A 18 11.94 53.03 -17.24
CA PHE A 18 10.94 53.60 -18.17
C PHE A 18 10.26 54.79 -17.50
N GLY A 19 10.65 55.98 -17.94
CA GLY A 19 10.02 57.22 -17.54
C GLY A 19 8.66 57.38 -18.20
N VAL A 20 7.63 57.66 -17.41
CA VAL A 20 6.37 58.22 -17.91
C VAL A 20 6.15 59.56 -17.21
N ARG A 21 6.33 60.65 -17.95
CA ARG A 21 5.90 62.00 -17.54
C ARG A 21 4.39 62.07 -17.69
N LEU A 22 3.66 62.27 -16.59
CA LEU A 22 2.25 62.67 -16.65
C LEU A 22 2.15 64.20 -16.58
N ARG A 23 1.63 64.78 -17.67
CA ARG A 23 1.36 66.20 -17.85
C ARG A 23 -0.06 66.50 -17.33
N LYS A 24 -0.18 67.53 -16.50
CA LYS A 24 -1.44 67.98 -15.87
C LYS A 24 -2.30 68.75 -16.88
N HIS A 25 -3.57 68.39 -17.05
CA HIS A 25 -4.58 69.28 -17.63
C HIS A 25 -6.01 68.90 -17.19
N GLY A 26 -6.72 69.85 -16.57
CA GLY A 26 -8.20 69.89 -16.55
C GLY A 26 -8.88 69.44 -15.26
N ASP A 27 -9.59 70.39 -14.62
CA ASP A 27 -10.44 70.21 -13.44
C ASP A 27 -11.73 69.45 -13.80
N ARG A 28 -11.81 68.15 -13.49
CA ARG A 28 -13.08 67.43 -13.23
C ARG A 28 -12.83 66.27 -12.26
N TYR A 29 -13.55 66.26 -11.15
CA TYR A 29 -13.54 65.17 -10.17
C TYR A 29 -14.45 64.04 -10.67
N PHE A 30 -13.89 62.85 -10.88
CA PHE A 30 -14.65 61.60 -10.93
C PHE A 30 -14.28 60.76 -9.71
N HIS A 31 -15.26 60.47 -8.85
CA HIS A 31 -15.12 59.48 -7.80
C HIS A 31 -15.12 58.09 -8.43
N VAL A 32 -13.96 57.44 -8.47
CA VAL A 32 -13.85 56.00 -8.68
C VAL A 32 -13.62 55.39 -7.28
N PRO A 33 -14.49 54.50 -6.78
CA PRO A 33 -14.22 53.83 -5.52
C PRO A 33 -13.07 52.85 -5.76
N ALA A 34 -11.88 53.21 -5.26
CA ALA A 34 -10.76 52.29 -5.18
C ALA A 34 -11.09 51.24 -4.10
N PHE A 35 -11.66 50.12 -4.52
CA PHE A 35 -11.68 48.92 -3.69
C PHE A 35 -10.23 48.46 -3.52
N PHE A 36 -9.70 48.67 -2.32
CA PHE A 36 -8.49 48.01 -1.85
C PHE A 36 -8.76 46.51 -1.78
N VAL A 37 -8.24 45.74 -2.74
CA VAL A 37 -7.98 44.31 -2.53
C VAL A 37 -6.55 44.21 -2.04
N ILE A 38 -6.36 44.30 -0.73
CA ILE A 38 -5.14 43.81 -0.09
C ILE A 38 -5.28 42.29 -0.07
N ALA A 39 -4.70 41.63 -1.06
CA ALA A 39 -4.43 40.19 -0.97
C ALA A 39 -3.33 40.01 0.08
N ALA A 40 -3.73 39.81 1.34
CA ALA A 40 -2.85 39.38 2.39
C ALA A 40 -2.41 37.95 2.09
N VAL A 41 -1.22 37.80 1.49
CA VAL A 41 -0.51 36.52 1.46
C VAL A 41 -0.06 36.24 2.89
N LEU A 42 -0.89 35.49 3.62
CA LEU A 42 -0.44 34.81 4.84
C LEU A 42 0.50 33.68 4.41
N ALA A 43 1.77 34.02 4.20
CA ALA A 43 2.85 33.06 4.29
C ALA A 43 2.98 32.68 5.78
N GLY A 44 2.11 31.77 6.22
CA GLY A 44 2.28 31.07 7.47
C GLY A 44 3.52 30.20 7.37
N CYS A 45 4.42 30.32 8.36
CA CYS A 45 5.52 29.40 8.59
C CYS A 45 4.97 27.96 8.67
N GLY A 46 4.96 27.26 7.54
CA GLY A 46 5.06 25.81 7.54
C GLY A 46 6.49 25.47 7.93
N ALA A 47 6.68 24.87 9.10
CA ALA A 47 7.86 24.07 9.34
C ALA A 47 7.92 23.06 8.18
N GLY A 48 8.94 23.18 7.33
CA GLY A 48 9.14 22.29 6.20
C GLY A 48 9.37 20.88 6.72
N LEU A 49 8.32 20.06 6.73
CA LEU A 49 8.48 18.64 6.48
C LEU A 49 8.94 18.56 5.03
N ALA A 50 10.18 18.13 4.80
CA ALA A 50 10.60 17.74 3.47
C ALA A 50 9.55 16.78 2.92
N ALA A 51 8.99 17.09 1.76
CA ALA A 51 8.18 16.12 1.02
C ALA A 51 9.17 15.07 0.53
N ASP A 52 9.38 14.03 1.32
CA ASP A 52 10.32 12.94 1.03
C ASP A 52 9.67 11.98 0.02
N GLY A 53 9.54 12.44 -1.23
CA GLY A 53 8.85 11.73 -2.29
C GLY A 53 7.75 12.52 -2.99
N SER A 54 7.23 11.94 -4.08
CA SER A 54 6.13 12.51 -4.86
C SER A 54 4.93 11.56 -4.88
N ILE A 55 3.73 12.14 -4.86
CA ILE A 55 2.48 11.38 -4.85
C ILE A 55 1.65 11.87 -6.01
N ARG A 56 1.19 10.95 -6.85
CA ARG A 56 0.31 11.26 -7.98
C ARG A 56 -1.02 10.53 -7.82
N PRO A 57 -2.16 11.24 -7.73
CA PRO A 57 -3.45 10.58 -7.77
C PRO A 57 -3.62 9.80 -9.08
N VAL A 58 -4.13 8.57 -8.98
CA VAL A 58 -4.46 7.73 -10.14
C VAL A 58 -5.96 7.37 -10.12
N PRO A 59 -6.63 7.39 -11.29
CA PRO A 59 -8.02 6.94 -11.39
C PRO A 59 -8.11 5.41 -11.29
N LEU A 60 -9.33 4.88 -11.22
CA LEU A 60 -9.56 3.43 -11.35
C LEU A 60 -9.31 2.94 -12.79
N SER A 61 -9.56 3.78 -13.80
CA SER A 61 -9.37 3.44 -15.20
C SER A 61 -8.69 4.57 -15.95
N GLU A 62 -7.85 4.20 -16.91
CA GLU A 62 -7.16 5.14 -17.81
C GLU A 62 -8.13 5.69 -18.88
N GLU A 63 -9.27 5.04 -19.08
CA GLU A 63 -10.31 5.49 -20.00
C GLU A 63 -11.33 6.40 -19.31
N ALA A 64 -11.67 7.50 -19.98
CA ALA A 64 -12.68 8.44 -19.49
C ALA A 64 -14.08 7.79 -19.48
N GLY A 65 -14.85 8.05 -18.42
CA GLY A 65 -16.25 7.60 -18.31
C GLY A 65 -16.43 6.17 -17.79
N HIS A 66 -15.35 5.49 -17.36
CA HIS A 66 -15.47 4.23 -16.64
C HIS A 66 -16.20 4.41 -15.30
N ALA A 67 -16.97 3.41 -14.88
CA ALA A 67 -17.64 3.44 -13.60
C ALA A 67 -16.61 3.37 -12.45
N ASP A 68 -16.87 4.04 -11.32
CA ASP A 68 -16.05 3.94 -10.10
C ASP A 68 -16.22 2.59 -9.38
N ARG A 69 -16.36 1.47 -10.12
CA ARG A 69 -16.64 0.14 -9.60
C ARG A 69 -16.00 -0.97 -10.42
N VAL A 70 -15.56 -2.02 -9.73
CA VAL A 70 -15.15 -3.31 -10.30
C VAL A 70 -15.77 -4.44 -9.48
N GLY A 71 -16.77 -5.13 -10.05
CA GLY A 71 -17.61 -6.03 -9.26
C GLY A 71 -18.28 -5.29 -8.09
N PRO A 72 -18.25 -5.83 -6.85
CA PRO A 72 -18.76 -5.17 -5.65
C PRO A 72 -17.79 -4.15 -5.05
N LEU A 73 -16.60 -3.95 -5.62
CA LEU A 73 -15.63 -2.98 -5.12
C LEU A 73 -15.91 -1.60 -5.71
N ARG A 74 -16.23 -0.63 -4.84
CA ARG A 74 -16.36 0.78 -5.20
C ARG A 74 -15.05 1.51 -4.95
N PHE A 75 -14.52 2.20 -5.95
CA PHE A 75 -13.26 2.92 -5.84
C PHE A 75 -13.34 4.10 -4.88
N ARG A 76 -12.33 4.23 -4.02
CA ARG A 76 -12.20 5.27 -2.99
C ARG A 76 -10.89 6.03 -3.09
N GLY A 77 -10.21 5.97 -4.22
CA GLY A 77 -8.97 6.68 -4.48
C GLY A 77 -7.80 5.75 -4.68
N GLY A 78 -6.83 6.26 -5.43
CA GLY A 78 -5.61 5.55 -5.79
C GLY A 78 -4.46 6.54 -5.85
N LEU A 79 -3.29 6.10 -5.42
CA LEU A 79 -2.07 6.89 -5.45
C LEU A 79 -0.97 6.10 -6.13
N GLU A 80 -0.19 6.76 -6.96
CA GLU A 80 1.15 6.34 -7.37
C GLU A 80 2.14 6.98 -6.39
N LEU A 81 2.93 6.13 -5.73
CA LEU A 81 3.87 6.50 -4.68
C LEU A 81 5.29 6.51 -5.23
N HIS A 82 6.03 7.57 -4.92
CA HIS A 82 7.45 7.70 -5.21
C HIS A 82 8.18 8.19 -3.98
N HIS A 83 9.41 7.75 -3.79
CA HIS A 83 10.30 8.19 -2.71
C HIS A 83 11.73 8.34 -3.25
N ASP A 84 12.49 9.30 -2.75
CA ASP A 84 13.86 9.57 -3.24
C ASP A 84 14.89 8.55 -2.71
N ASP A 85 14.55 7.82 -1.65
CA ASP A 85 15.36 6.71 -1.14
C ASP A 85 15.38 5.55 -2.15
N PRO A 86 16.54 5.15 -2.69
CA PRO A 86 16.65 4.05 -3.65
C PRO A 86 16.29 2.67 -3.07
N ALA A 87 16.10 2.55 -1.76
CA ALA A 87 15.59 1.35 -1.10
C ALA A 87 14.06 1.29 -1.03
N PHE A 88 13.34 2.34 -1.47
CA PHE A 88 11.90 2.30 -1.67
C PHE A 88 11.55 1.58 -2.97
N GLY A 89 10.48 0.78 -2.95
CA GLY A 89 10.05 -0.09 -4.06
C GLY A 89 9.89 -1.53 -3.57
N GLY A 90 9.59 -2.46 -4.46
CA GLY A 90 9.57 -3.87 -4.09
C GLY A 90 8.39 -4.29 -3.21
N LEU A 91 7.29 -3.52 -3.16
CA LEU A 91 6.31 -3.62 -2.07
C LEU A 91 5.37 -4.82 -2.23
N SER A 92 5.60 -5.85 -1.42
CA SER A 92 4.96 -7.17 -1.47
C SER A 92 3.90 -7.40 -0.39
N SER A 93 3.77 -6.54 0.62
CA SER A 93 2.71 -6.67 1.63
C SER A 93 2.31 -5.33 2.23
N ILE A 94 1.08 -5.21 2.72
CA ILE A 94 0.55 -3.99 3.34
C ILE A 94 -0.39 -4.31 4.51
N ARG A 95 -0.31 -3.49 5.55
CA ARG A 95 -1.20 -3.49 6.72
C ARG A 95 -1.53 -2.04 7.09
N VAL A 96 -2.81 -1.74 7.19
CA VAL A 96 -3.34 -0.40 7.51
C VAL A 96 -3.76 -0.39 8.97
N THR A 97 -3.48 0.72 9.67
CA THR A 97 -3.88 0.83 11.08
C THR A 97 -5.41 0.75 11.22
N PRO A 98 -5.94 0.29 12.38
CA PRO A 98 -7.39 0.20 12.59
C PRO A 98 -8.14 1.51 12.30
N GLU A 99 -7.53 2.64 12.65
CA GLU A 99 -8.05 3.99 12.42
C GLU A 99 -8.09 4.35 10.91
N GLY A 100 -7.27 3.68 10.10
CA GLY A 100 -7.13 3.95 8.67
C GLY A 100 -6.26 5.16 8.34
N THR A 101 -5.44 5.61 9.29
CA THR A 101 -4.62 6.83 9.16
C THR A 101 -3.15 6.54 8.94
N GLY A 102 -2.70 5.32 9.20
CA GLY A 102 -1.33 4.88 8.93
C GLY A 102 -1.30 3.57 8.17
N PHE A 103 -0.16 3.28 7.56
CA PHE A 103 0.12 1.97 6.98
C PHE A 103 1.57 1.56 7.23
N THR A 104 1.77 0.26 7.20
CA THR A 104 3.07 -0.41 7.14
C THR A 104 3.04 -1.32 5.92
N ALA A 105 4.10 -1.30 5.12
CA ALA A 105 4.33 -2.20 4.00
C ALA A 105 5.69 -2.88 4.13
N LEU A 106 5.81 -4.09 3.59
CA LEU A 106 7.08 -4.78 3.43
C LEU A 106 7.54 -4.68 1.98
N SER A 107 8.86 -4.70 1.82
CA SER A 107 9.52 -4.87 0.54
C SER A 107 10.23 -6.21 0.48
N ASP A 108 10.18 -6.87 -0.67
CA ASP A 108 11.00 -8.02 -1.08
C ASP A 108 12.52 -7.79 -0.89
N ARG A 109 13.00 -6.57 -0.62
CA ARG A 109 14.39 -6.27 -0.29
C ARG A 109 14.66 -6.08 1.20
N GLY A 110 13.78 -6.60 2.06
CA GLY A 110 13.93 -6.57 3.51
C GLY A 110 13.82 -5.17 4.06
N ARG A 111 12.89 -4.38 3.53
CA ARG A 111 12.57 -3.03 4.00
C ARG A 111 11.16 -2.97 4.56
N ILE A 112 10.99 -2.07 5.51
CA ILE A 112 9.70 -1.67 6.05
C ILE A 112 9.47 -0.25 5.55
N VAL A 113 8.33 -0.03 4.91
CA VAL A 113 7.86 1.29 4.51
C VAL A 113 6.67 1.66 5.38
N THR A 114 6.74 2.78 6.08
CA THR A 114 5.62 3.29 6.88
C THR A 114 5.22 4.68 6.41
N GLY A 115 3.96 5.05 6.65
CA GLY A 115 3.49 6.40 6.34
C GLY A 115 2.08 6.66 6.85
N SER A 116 1.66 7.92 6.74
CA SER A 116 0.27 8.33 7.03
C SER A 116 -0.56 8.34 5.74
N LEU A 117 -1.84 7.98 5.86
CA LEU A 117 -2.84 8.04 4.80
C LEU A 117 -3.71 9.30 4.98
N ILE A 118 -3.78 10.13 3.93
CA ILE A 118 -4.56 11.36 3.91
C ILE A 118 -5.87 11.11 3.15
N HIS A 119 -6.98 11.43 3.80
CA HIS A 119 -8.31 11.25 3.24
C HIS A 119 -9.07 12.58 3.15
N ASP A 120 -9.94 12.74 2.16
CA ASP A 120 -10.88 13.85 2.08
C ASP A 120 -12.10 13.66 3.01
N ALA A 121 -13.00 14.65 3.02
CA ALA A 121 -14.20 14.65 3.86
C ALA A 121 -15.16 13.48 3.53
N GLU A 122 -15.15 13.03 2.28
CA GLU A 122 -15.90 11.88 1.80
C GLU A 122 -15.16 10.56 2.06
N GLY A 123 -13.99 10.59 2.70
CA GLY A 123 -13.18 9.45 3.05
C GLY A 123 -12.40 8.86 1.87
N ARG A 124 -12.24 9.55 0.74
CA ARG A 124 -11.41 9.08 -0.38
C ARG A 124 -9.93 9.30 -0.06
N LEU A 125 -9.08 8.35 -0.46
CA LEU A 125 -7.63 8.48 -0.35
C LEU A 125 -7.16 9.57 -1.33
N THR A 126 -6.50 10.61 -0.81
CA THR A 126 -6.02 11.76 -1.60
C THR A 126 -4.53 12.00 -1.49
N GLY A 127 -3.84 11.35 -0.55
CA GLY A 127 -2.39 11.46 -0.42
C GLY A 127 -1.82 10.57 0.67
N THR A 128 -0.50 10.62 0.81
CA THR A 128 0.24 10.09 1.94
C THR A 128 1.17 11.17 2.49
N SER A 129 1.73 10.97 3.68
CA SER A 129 2.76 11.85 4.23
C SER A 129 3.68 11.12 5.20
N GLY A 130 4.90 11.64 5.36
CA GLY A 130 5.86 11.09 6.32
C GLY A 130 6.22 9.65 5.98
N LEU A 131 6.48 9.38 4.69
CA LEU A 131 7.00 8.09 4.28
C LEU A 131 8.38 7.89 4.92
N VAL A 132 8.59 6.70 5.48
CA VAL A 132 9.85 6.33 6.11
C VAL A 132 10.22 4.92 5.70
N VAL A 133 11.41 4.77 5.14
CA VAL A 133 12.01 3.48 4.76
C VAL A 133 13.00 3.05 5.85
N THR A 134 12.81 1.87 6.42
CA THR A 134 13.71 1.31 7.44
C THR A 134 14.10 -0.12 7.11
N PRO A 135 15.30 -0.58 7.48
CA PRO A 135 15.67 -1.98 7.30
C PRO A 135 14.86 -2.88 8.22
N LEU A 136 14.39 -4.01 7.68
CA LEU A 136 13.93 -5.14 8.47
C LEU A 136 15.15 -5.84 9.08
N ARG A 137 15.05 -6.19 10.36
CA ARG A 137 16.18 -6.77 11.12
C ARG A 137 16.11 -8.28 11.17
N ASP A 138 17.26 -8.93 11.34
CA ASP A 138 17.38 -10.34 11.66
C ASP A 138 17.44 -10.55 13.18
N SER A 139 17.45 -11.81 13.61
CA SER A 139 17.51 -12.25 15.02
C SER A 139 18.76 -11.80 15.78
N ASP A 140 19.82 -11.42 15.08
CA ASP A 140 21.04 -10.82 15.67
C ASP A 140 20.94 -9.28 15.80
N GLY A 141 19.81 -8.71 15.38
CA GLY A 141 19.53 -7.27 15.39
C GLY A 141 20.14 -6.51 14.22
N THR A 142 20.87 -7.16 13.32
CA THR A 142 21.44 -6.53 12.12
C THR A 142 20.39 -6.40 11.02
N ALA A 143 20.64 -5.52 10.04
CA ALA A 143 19.76 -5.41 8.88
C ALA A 143 19.87 -6.67 8.01
N LEU A 144 18.73 -7.17 7.52
CA LEU A 144 18.70 -8.27 6.57
C LEU A 144 19.40 -7.86 5.26
N THR A 145 20.17 -8.79 4.71
CA THR A 145 20.93 -8.57 3.46
C THR A 145 20.99 -9.84 2.62
N GLY A 146 21.27 -9.67 1.33
CA GLY A 146 21.50 -10.77 0.41
C GLY A 146 20.30 -11.70 0.28
N ARG A 147 20.53 -13.02 0.31
CA ARG A 147 19.45 -14.00 0.15
C ARG A 147 18.48 -14.06 1.33
N ARG A 148 18.81 -13.46 2.46
CA ARG A 148 17.99 -13.54 3.69
C ARG A 148 16.96 -12.42 3.77
N SER A 149 17.07 -11.40 2.91
CA SER A 149 16.19 -10.22 2.93
C SER A 149 14.92 -10.36 2.10
N ASP A 150 14.78 -11.42 1.30
CA ASP A 150 13.57 -11.67 0.49
C ASP A 150 12.38 -11.89 1.41
N SER A 151 11.66 -10.83 1.74
CA SER A 151 10.47 -10.86 2.61
C SER A 151 9.23 -10.60 1.79
N GLU A 152 8.30 -11.55 1.82
CA GLU A 152 7.16 -11.55 0.90
C GLU A 152 5.89 -11.09 1.57
N GLU A 153 5.53 -11.70 2.71
CA GLU A 153 4.25 -11.44 3.36
C GLU A 153 4.36 -11.16 4.85
N MET A 154 3.36 -10.42 5.38
CA MET A 154 3.21 -10.21 6.83
C MET A 154 1.78 -10.39 7.33
N ALA A 155 1.64 -10.95 8.53
CA ALA A 155 0.37 -10.99 9.26
C ALA A 155 0.52 -10.47 10.67
N HIS A 156 -0.40 -9.59 11.09
CA HIS A 156 -0.51 -9.16 12.48
C HIS A 156 -1.18 -10.25 13.31
N LEU A 157 -0.61 -10.62 14.44
CA LEU A 157 -1.17 -11.67 15.29
C LEU A 157 -2.20 -11.10 16.27
N PRO A 158 -3.33 -11.80 16.52
CA PRO A 158 -4.20 -11.50 17.66
C PRO A 158 -3.41 -11.71 18.96
N GLY A 159 -3.05 -10.61 19.63
CA GLY A 159 -2.14 -10.61 20.78
C GLY A 159 -0.86 -9.81 20.56
N GLY A 160 -0.63 -9.33 19.34
CA GLY A 160 0.45 -8.42 18.99
C GLY A 160 1.66 -9.09 18.38
N GLY A 161 2.45 -8.27 17.70
CA GLY A 161 3.55 -8.70 16.86
C GLY A 161 3.07 -9.21 15.50
N TRP A 162 4.06 -9.65 14.73
CA TRP A 162 3.87 -10.01 13.33
C TRP A 162 4.51 -11.36 13.04
N VAL A 163 4.00 -12.05 12.03
CA VAL A 163 4.72 -13.11 11.35
C VAL A 163 5.10 -12.57 9.98
N VAL A 164 6.34 -12.82 9.56
CA VAL A 164 6.86 -12.46 8.25
C VAL A 164 7.37 -13.72 7.55
N SER A 165 6.97 -13.94 6.31
CA SER A 165 7.54 -14.98 5.46
C SER A 165 8.75 -14.46 4.70
N PHE A 166 9.70 -15.35 4.45
CA PHE A 166 10.87 -15.06 3.62
C PHE A 166 11.04 -16.09 2.53
N GLU A 167 11.51 -15.65 1.38
CA GLU A 167 11.89 -16.46 0.23
C GLU A 167 13.42 -16.65 0.14
N ARG A 168 13.87 -17.55 -0.75
CA ARG A 168 15.24 -18.07 -0.97
C ARG A 168 15.81 -18.86 0.20
N GLU A 169 15.66 -18.35 1.41
CA GLU A 169 15.83 -19.06 2.67
C GLU A 169 14.45 -19.15 3.33
N HIS A 170 13.62 -20.04 2.76
CA HIS A 170 12.22 -20.26 3.13
C HIS A 170 12.06 -20.47 4.63
N ARG A 171 11.50 -19.46 5.30
CA ARG A 171 11.30 -19.48 6.76
C ARG A 171 10.20 -18.51 7.17
N LEU A 172 9.71 -18.70 8.39
CA LEU A 172 8.84 -17.76 9.07
C LEU A 172 9.61 -17.14 10.24
N MET A 173 9.47 -15.84 10.43
CA MET A 173 10.01 -15.13 11.59
C MET A 173 8.89 -14.41 12.31
N ARG A 174 8.93 -14.43 13.64
CA ARG A 174 8.06 -13.64 14.49
C ARG A 174 8.74 -12.33 14.86
N TYR A 175 8.11 -11.22 14.51
CA TYR A 175 8.54 -9.86 14.85
C TYR A 175 7.69 -9.29 16.00
N PRO A 176 8.25 -8.40 16.83
CA PRO A 176 7.48 -7.68 17.84
C PRO A 176 6.55 -6.63 17.19
N GLU A 177 5.63 -6.05 17.97
CA GLU A 177 4.60 -5.12 17.50
C GLU A 177 5.14 -3.99 16.62
N VAL A 178 6.32 -3.47 16.94
CA VAL A 178 7.01 -2.49 16.10
C VAL A 178 8.02 -3.24 15.24
N LEU A 179 7.68 -3.52 13.97
CA LEU A 179 8.51 -4.29 13.02
C LEU A 179 9.98 -3.82 12.94
N ALA A 180 10.20 -2.50 12.98
CA ALA A 180 11.55 -1.91 12.88
C ALA A 180 12.35 -1.96 14.20
N ALA A 181 11.73 -2.36 15.30
CA ALA A 181 12.30 -2.38 16.63
C ALA A 181 12.28 -3.80 17.22
N GLY A 182 13.13 -4.04 18.22
CA GLY A 182 13.24 -5.33 18.90
C GLY A 182 13.93 -6.42 18.08
N THR A 183 13.86 -7.65 18.59
CA THR A 183 14.60 -8.79 18.07
C THR A 183 13.62 -9.85 17.60
N PRO A 184 13.56 -10.14 16.29
CA PRO A 184 12.71 -11.20 15.78
C PRO A 184 13.24 -12.58 16.17
N THR A 185 12.35 -13.56 16.25
CA THR A 185 12.67 -14.94 16.55
C THR A 185 12.20 -15.85 15.43
N ALA A 186 12.92 -16.94 15.16
CA ALA A 186 12.45 -17.95 14.22
C ALA A 186 11.12 -18.54 14.70
N MET A 187 10.18 -18.71 13.78
CA MET A 187 8.92 -19.43 14.00
C MET A 187 9.01 -20.76 13.27
N THR A 188 8.57 -21.84 13.91
CA THR A 188 8.51 -23.15 13.27
C THR A 188 7.47 -23.11 12.14
N GLY A 189 7.94 -23.19 10.90
CA GLY A 189 7.10 -23.29 9.71
C GLY A 189 6.55 -24.71 9.49
N PRO A 190 5.59 -24.88 8.55
CA PRO A 190 5.04 -26.18 8.22
C PRO A 190 6.06 -27.09 7.53
N ASP A 191 5.81 -28.39 7.62
CA ASP A 191 6.53 -29.38 6.82
C ASP A 191 6.39 -29.07 5.33
N GLY A 192 7.50 -29.18 4.59
CA GLY A 192 7.58 -28.88 3.17
C GLY A 192 7.96 -27.45 2.82
N LEU A 193 7.89 -26.49 3.76
CA LEU A 193 8.25 -25.09 3.52
C LEU A 193 9.67 -24.93 2.95
N SER A 194 10.65 -25.60 3.56
CA SER A 194 12.06 -25.53 3.11
C SER A 194 12.32 -26.22 1.77
N GLY A 195 11.35 -26.99 1.26
CA GLY A 195 11.44 -27.71 -0.01
C GLY A 195 10.83 -26.97 -1.20
N LEU A 196 10.23 -25.79 -0.99
CA LEU A 196 9.68 -24.96 -2.06
C LEU A 196 10.78 -24.48 -3.01
N GLY A 197 10.40 -24.24 -4.27
CA GLY A 197 11.26 -23.62 -5.28
C GLY A 197 11.79 -22.27 -4.79
N GLY A 198 12.97 -21.85 -5.29
CA GLY A 198 13.65 -20.67 -4.77
C GLY A 198 12.87 -19.35 -4.92
N ASN A 199 11.90 -19.32 -5.84
CA ASN A 199 11.02 -18.21 -6.20
C ASN A 199 9.53 -18.65 -6.23
N SER A 200 9.15 -19.47 -5.25
CA SER A 200 7.85 -20.15 -5.14
C SER A 200 7.38 -20.24 -3.66
N GLY A 201 7.80 -19.28 -2.83
CA GLY A 201 7.61 -19.23 -1.37
C GLY A 201 6.18 -18.91 -0.91
N ILE A 202 6.05 -18.54 0.37
CA ILE A 202 4.76 -18.09 0.93
C ILE A 202 4.50 -16.64 0.52
N GLU A 203 3.62 -16.48 -0.47
CA GLU A 203 3.23 -15.21 -1.09
C GLU A 203 1.84 -14.72 -0.66
N ALA A 204 1.08 -15.52 0.09
CA ALA A 204 -0.17 -15.07 0.68
C ALA A 204 -0.29 -15.53 2.14
N MET A 205 -0.47 -14.59 3.06
CA MET A 205 -0.59 -14.89 4.49
C MET A 205 -1.60 -14.01 5.21
N ALA A 206 -2.38 -14.63 6.11
CA ALA A 206 -3.23 -13.90 7.04
C ALA A 206 -3.35 -14.62 8.40
N ALA A 207 -3.66 -13.87 9.46
CA ALA A 207 -3.98 -14.42 10.76
C ALA A 207 -5.49 -14.31 11.03
N LEU A 208 -6.12 -15.42 11.39
CA LEU A 208 -7.52 -15.47 11.82
C LEU A 208 -7.66 -14.94 13.25
N ALA A 209 -8.89 -14.62 13.66
CA ALA A 209 -9.16 -14.03 14.97
C ALA A 209 -8.76 -14.92 16.17
N ASP A 210 -8.67 -16.23 15.97
CA ASP A 210 -8.23 -17.19 17.00
C ASP A 210 -6.70 -17.39 17.03
N GLY A 211 -5.96 -16.70 16.17
CA GLY A 211 -4.50 -16.80 16.05
C GLY A 211 -4.03 -17.85 15.04
N THR A 212 -4.92 -18.59 14.39
CA THR A 212 -4.57 -19.52 13.32
C THR A 212 -4.03 -18.72 12.12
N LEU A 213 -2.84 -19.08 11.64
CA LEU A 213 -2.28 -18.55 10.40
C LEU A 213 -2.79 -19.36 9.21
N VAL A 214 -3.16 -18.65 8.15
CA VAL A 214 -3.38 -19.19 6.81
C VAL A 214 -2.18 -18.81 5.97
N LEU A 215 -1.48 -19.80 5.43
CA LEU A 215 -0.35 -19.63 4.52
C LEU A 215 -0.71 -20.25 3.17
N ILE A 216 -0.40 -19.58 2.07
CA ILE A 216 -0.50 -20.14 0.72
C ILE A 216 0.80 -19.79 -0.03
N ALA A 217 1.42 -20.81 -0.61
CA ALA A 217 2.59 -20.62 -1.46
C ALA A 217 2.18 -20.22 -2.89
N GLU A 218 2.98 -19.39 -3.57
CA GLU A 218 2.72 -19.11 -4.99
C GLU A 218 2.96 -20.34 -5.86
N GLY A 219 3.85 -21.25 -5.45
CA GLY A 219 4.12 -22.48 -6.20
C GLY A 219 4.73 -22.21 -7.58
N GLU A 220 4.66 -23.19 -8.48
CA GLU A 220 5.27 -23.06 -9.79
C GLU A 220 4.35 -22.35 -10.80
N ALA A 221 4.96 -21.59 -11.71
CA ALA A 221 4.82 -21.91 -13.13
C ALA A 221 3.43 -22.23 -13.72
N GLU A 222 2.39 -21.36 -13.67
CA GLU A 222 1.12 -21.59 -14.41
C GLU A 222 0.27 -22.77 -13.88
N GLU A 223 0.54 -23.23 -12.66
CA GLU A 223 -0.24 -24.28 -12.01
C GLU A 223 -1.55 -23.72 -11.41
N GLU A 224 -2.57 -24.59 -11.34
CA GLU A 224 -3.84 -24.30 -10.64
C GLU A 224 -3.73 -24.55 -9.14
N ARG A 225 -2.82 -25.43 -8.73
CA ARG A 225 -2.77 -26.03 -7.39
C ARG A 225 -1.60 -25.46 -6.61
N HIS A 226 -1.91 -24.87 -5.47
CA HIS A 226 -0.94 -24.18 -4.64
C HIS A 226 -0.91 -24.81 -3.24
N PRO A 227 0.27 -25.13 -2.69
CA PRO A 227 0.38 -25.59 -1.31
C PRO A 227 -0.18 -24.56 -0.33
N GLY A 228 -1.00 -24.99 0.61
CA GLY A 228 -1.53 -24.16 1.68
C GLY A 228 -1.41 -24.83 3.04
N TRP A 229 -1.36 -24.02 4.10
CA TRP A 229 -1.30 -24.49 5.48
C TRP A 229 -2.16 -23.66 6.43
N LEU A 230 -2.75 -24.33 7.41
CA LEU A 230 -3.47 -23.75 8.54
C LEU A 230 -2.73 -24.14 9.82
N GLY A 231 -2.42 -23.18 10.69
CA GLY A 231 -1.83 -23.50 12.00
C GLY A 231 -0.94 -22.43 12.61
N GLY A 232 0.10 -22.88 13.29
CA GLY A 232 1.08 -22.04 13.98
C GLY A 232 2.11 -22.89 14.71
N GLU A 233 2.76 -22.34 15.75
CA GLU A 233 3.83 -23.04 16.49
C GLU A 233 3.37 -24.35 17.15
N GLY A 234 2.07 -24.49 17.45
CA GLY A 234 1.49 -25.71 18.01
C GLY A 234 1.30 -26.84 16.99
N GLY A 235 1.50 -26.58 15.70
CA GLY A 235 1.34 -27.55 14.62
C GLY A 235 0.68 -26.94 13.38
N TRP A 236 0.91 -27.60 12.24
CA TRP A 236 0.41 -27.18 10.94
C TRP A 236 -0.39 -28.30 10.28
N GLN A 237 -1.42 -27.92 9.54
CA GLN A 237 -2.22 -28.80 8.71
C GLN A 237 -2.21 -28.28 7.29
N SER A 238 -1.88 -29.14 6.32
CA SER A 238 -1.85 -28.75 4.91
C SER A 238 -3.24 -28.74 4.29
N PHE A 239 -3.42 -27.96 3.23
CA PHE A 239 -4.54 -28.00 2.29
C PHE A 239 -3.99 -27.65 0.90
N THR A 240 -4.83 -27.71 -0.14
CA THR A 240 -4.48 -27.23 -1.48
C THR A 240 -5.35 -26.03 -1.82
N TYR A 241 -4.74 -24.88 -2.08
CA TYR A 241 -5.43 -23.74 -2.66
C TYR A 241 -5.54 -23.91 -4.18
N LEU A 242 -6.72 -23.70 -4.74
CA LEU A 242 -6.98 -23.73 -6.18
C LEU A 242 -7.14 -22.29 -6.67
N ALA A 243 -6.06 -21.74 -7.24
CA ALA A 243 -6.12 -20.44 -7.90
C ALA A 243 -6.77 -20.60 -9.27
N GLN A 244 -7.36 -19.54 -9.83
CA GLN A 244 -7.88 -19.61 -11.19
C GLN A 244 -6.72 -19.34 -12.17
N PRO A 245 -6.30 -20.28 -13.03
CA PRO A 245 -5.26 -19.98 -14.01
C PRO A 245 -5.68 -18.83 -14.93
N PRO A 246 -4.75 -17.96 -15.35
CA PRO A 246 -3.29 -18.03 -15.11
C PRO A 246 -2.85 -17.18 -13.90
N TYR A 247 -3.72 -16.93 -12.93
CA TYR A 247 -3.39 -16.16 -11.73
C TYR A 247 -2.75 -17.05 -10.66
N ARG A 248 -1.92 -16.44 -9.81
CA ARG A 248 -1.30 -17.10 -8.64
C ARG A 248 -1.52 -16.29 -7.37
N PRO A 249 -1.64 -16.92 -6.20
CA PRO A 249 -1.87 -16.21 -4.95
C PRO A 249 -0.65 -15.37 -4.55
N VAL A 250 -0.88 -14.09 -4.27
CA VAL A 250 0.14 -13.09 -3.88
C VAL A 250 -0.43 -12.13 -2.83
N GLY A 251 -1.26 -12.63 -1.93
CA GLY A 251 -1.81 -11.78 -0.88
C GLY A 251 -3.00 -12.40 -0.19
N ALA A 252 -3.12 -12.22 1.12
CA ALA A 252 -4.34 -12.58 1.83
C ALA A 252 -4.73 -11.57 2.91
N ALA A 253 -6.05 -11.39 3.09
CA ALA A 253 -6.63 -10.52 4.11
C ALA A 253 -7.96 -11.08 4.63
N VAL A 254 -8.19 -10.97 5.94
CA VAL A 254 -9.40 -11.49 6.59
C VAL A 254 -10.51 -10.44 6.58
N LEU A 255 -11.68 -10.84 6.09
CA LEU A 255 -12.91 -10.06 6.15
C LEU A 255 -13.49 -10.05 7.58
N PRO A 256 -14.33 -9.05 7.92
CA PRO A 256 -14.94 -8.96 9.25
C PRO A 256 -15.81 -10.16 9.66
N ASP A 257 -16.33 -10.91 8.69
CA ASP A 257 -17.09 -12.14 8.91
C ASP A 257 -16.19 -13.39 9.06
N GLY A 258 -14.87 -13.23 8.90
CA GLY A 258 -13.87 -14.27 8.99
C GLY A 258 -13.52 -14.93 7.65
N ASP A 259 -14.21 -14.58 6.57
CA ASP A 259 -13.85 -15.07 5.23
C ASP A 259 -12.50 -14.49 4.81
N LEU A 260 -11.83 -15.16 3.87
CA LEU A 260 -10.54 -14.71 3.36
C LEU A 260 -10.73 -14.05 1.99
N LEU A 261 -10.16 -12.86 1.80
CA LEU A 261 -9.82 -12.37 0.47
C LEU A 261 -8.42 -12.86 0.12
N VAL A 262 -8.29 -13.49 -1.04
CA VAL A 262 -7.01 -13.86 -1.65
C VAL A 262 -6.82 -12.98 -2.87
N LEU A 263 -5.71 -12.24 -2.89
CA LEU A 263 -5.24 -11.54 -4.07
C LEU A 263 -4.48 -12.54 -4.93
N GLU A 264 -4.85 -12.63 -6.20
CA GLU A 264 -4.16 -13.44 -7.18
C GLU A 264 -3.68 -12.56 -8.33
N ARG A 265 -2.44 -12.77 -8.76
CA ARG A 265 -1.78 -11.97 -9.78
C ARG A 265 -1.49 -12.81 -11.01
N ARG A 266 -1.62 -12.18 -12.18
CA ARG A 266 -1.07 -12.62 -13.45
C ARG A 266 -0.01 -11.61 -13.89
N TYR A 267 1.20 -12.10 -14.15
CA TYR A 267 2.25 -11.33 -14.78
C TYR A 267 3.01 -12.19 -15.80
N SER A 268 2.89 -11.85 -17.08
CA SER A 268 3.80 -12.39 -18.10
C SER A 268 3.93 -11.44 -19.29
N TRP A 269 5.05 -11.51 -19.99
CA TRP A 269 5.31 -10.69 -21.18
C TRP A 269 4.20 -10.81 -22.27
N PRO A 270 3.65 -12.01 -22.58
CA PRO A 270 2.52 -12.13 -23.50
C PRO A 270 1.13 -11.90 -22.86
N ALA A 271 0.90 -12.25 -21.58
CA ALA A 271 -0.43 -12.15 -20.96
C ALA A 271 -0.71 -10.80 -20.28
N GLY A 272 0.31 -9.94 -20.16
CA GLY A 272 0.24 -8.67 -19.46
C GLY A 272 0.09 -8.81 -17.95
N VAL A 273 -0.14 -7.68 -17.29
CA VAL A 273 -0.49 -7.60 -15.86
C VAL A 273 -2.00 -7.74 -15.67
N GLY A 274 -2.40 -8.39 -14.60
CA GLY A 274 -3.77 -8.40 -14.12
C GLY A 274 -3.85 -8.96 -12.72
N ALA A 275 -4.92 -8.63 -12.01
CA ALA A 275 -5.19 -9.17 -10.70
C ALA A 275 -6.62 -9.68 -10.58
N ARG A 276 -6.82 -10.66 -9.72
CA ARG A 276 -8.10 -11.21 -9.32
C ARG A 276 -8.16 -11.16 -7.80
N ILE A 277 -9.30 -10.74 -7.26
CA ILE A 277 -9.59 -10.88 -5.83
C ILE A 277 -10.62 -12.00 -5.70
N ALA A 278 -10.27 -13.03 -4.95
CA ALA A 278 -11.11 -14.18 -4.67
C ALA A 278 -11.56 -14.15 -3.21
N ARG A 279 -12.83 -14.49 -2.94
CA ARG A 279 -13.35 -14.68 -1.58
C ARG A 279 -13.46 -16.16 -1.28
N VAL A 280 -12.77 -16.61 -0.24
CA VAL A 280 -12.86 -17.97 0.29
C VAL A 280 -13.70 -17.92 1.56
N PRO A 281 -14.86 -18.60 1.60
CA PRO A 281 -15.63 -18.72 2.82
C PRO A 281 -14.83 -19.44 3.90
N ARG A 282 -14.85 -18.92 5.13
CA ARG A 282 -14.04 -19.46 6.24
C ARG A 282 -14.29 -20.94 6.51
N GLU A 283 -15.53 -21.41 6.31
CA GLU A 283 -15.92 -22.80 6.48
C GLU A 283 -15.33 -23.74 5.43
N ARG A 284 -14.80 -23.20 4.32
CA ARG A 284 -14.07 -23.95 3.30
C ARG A 284 -12.57 -24.04 3.60
N LEU A 285 -12.03 -23.26 4.52
CA LEU A 285 -10.63 -23.35 4.97
C LEU A 285 -10.45 -24.59 5.88
N LEU A 286 -10.40 -25.77 5.25
CA LEU A 286 -10.35 -27.05 5.94
C LEU A 286 -9.03 -27.78 5.64
N ALA A 287 -8.43 -28.34 6.69
CA ALA A 287 -7.27 -29.21 6.58
C ALA A 287 -7.54 -30.41 5.66
N GLY A 288 -6.55 -30.75 4.82
CA GLY A 288 -6.56 -31.86 3.88
C GLY A 288 -7.46 -31.66 2.65
N GLY A 289 -8.19 -30.54 2.58
CA GLY A 289 -9.12 -30.24 1.50
C GLY A 289 -8.52 -29.46 0.34
N GLU A 290 -9.27 -29.38 -0.75
CA GLU A 290 -9.08 -28.40 -1.81
C GLU A 290 -9.96 -27.18 -1.55
N VAL A 291 -9.36 -25.99 -1.68
CA VAL A 291 -9.99 -24.72 -1.33
C VAL A 291 -9.94 -23.79 -2.52
N ALA A 292 -11.09 -23.37 -3.01
CA ALA A 292 -11.21 -22.40 -4.11
C ALA A 292 -12.07 -21.20 -3.68
N GLY A 293 -11.66 -20.01 -4.09
CA GLY A 293 -12.39 -18.77 -3.84
C GLY A 293 -13.32 -18.37 -4.99
N GLU A 294 -14.43 -17.71 -4.66
CA GLU A 294 -15.35 -17.11 -5.62
C GLU A 294 -14.82 -15.73 -6.06
N THR A 295 -14.95 -15.39 -7.35
CA THR A 295 -14.40 -14.12 -7.86
C THR A 295 -15.18 -12.93 -7.31
N VAL A 296 -14.49 -12.03 -6.61
CA VAL A 296 -15.01 -10.73 -6.18
C VAL A 296 -14.79 -9.69 -7.28
N ALA A 297 -13.55 -9.55 -7.75
CA ALA A 297 -13.18 -8.55 -8.74
C ALA A 297 -12.04 -9.06 -9.63
N ARG A 298 -11.98 -8.53 -10.86
CA ARG A 298 -10.81 -8.67 -11.74
C ARG A 298 -10.34 -7.29 -12.15
N LEU A 299 -9.10 -6.97 -11.84
CA LEU A 299 -8.43 -5.75 -12.29
C LEU A 299 -7.64 -6.09 -13.55
N GLU A 300 -8.20 -5.72 -14.69
CA GLU A 300 -7.60 -5.91 -16.01
C GLU A 300 -7.76 -4.62 -16.82
N ARG A 301 -6.93 -4.41 -17.84
CA ARG A 301 -7.09 -3.25 -18.75
C ARG A 301 -8.53 -3.18 -19.27
N PRO A 302 -9.15 -1.99 -19.33
CA PRO A 302 -8.55 -0.64 -19.23
C PRO A 302 -8.48 -0.07 -17.79
N LEU A 303 -8.65 -0.90 -16.75
CA LEU A 303 -8.42 -0.48 -15.38
C LEU A 303 -6.95 -0.16 -15.15
N THR A 304 -6.67 0.68 -14.15
CA THR A 304 -5.33 0.94 -13.64
C THR A 304 -4.80 -0.34 -12.98
N VAL A 305 -3.96 -1.04 -13.74
CA VAL A 305 -3.34 -2.31 -13.37
C VAL A 305 -1.83 -2.15 -13.28
N ASP A 306 -1.26 -2.87 -12.33
CA ASP A 306 0.18 -3.02 -12.13
C ASP A 306 0.45 -4.34 -11.41
N ASN A 307 1.68 -4.57 -10.95
CA ASN A 307 2.08 -5.78 -10.22
C ASN A 307 1.52 -5.79 -8.78
N TYR A 308 0.20 -5.90 -8.59
CA TYR A 308 -0.40 -5.97 -7.25
C TYR A 308 0.03 -7.23 -6.52
N GLU A 309 0.66 -7.05 -5.37
CA GLU A 309 1.24 -8.12 -4.54
C GLU A 309 0.89 -7.99 -3.05
N GLY A 310 0.19 -6.94 -2.63
CA GLY A 310 -0.30 -6.87 -1.25
C GLY A 310 -1.77 -6.49 -1.17
N ILE A 311 -2.48 -7.10 -0.23
CA ILE A 311 -3.87 -6.82 0.09
C ILE A 311 -4.06 -6.66 1.59
N ASP A 312 -4.89 -5.69 1.98
CA ASP A 312 -5.34 -5.54 3.35
C ASP A 312 -6.83 -5.21 3.43
N VAL A 313 -7.43 -5.57 4.55
CA VAL A 313 -8.85 -5.30 4.82
C VAL A 313 -8.97 -4.63 6.18
N ARG A 314 -9.78 -3.57 6.24
CA ARG A 314 -10.25 -3.01 7.51
C ARG A 314 -11.74 -2.72 7.47
N ARG A 315 -12.38 -2.69 8.64
CA ARG A 315 -13.74 -2.17 8.77
C ARG A 315 -13.75 -0.87 9.59
N PRO A 316 -13.93 0.30 8.98
CA PRO A 316 -14.13 1.54 9.73
C PRO A 316 -15.39 1.46 10.61
N PRO A 317 -15.41 2.12 11.78
CA PRO A 317 -16.60 2.17 12.63
C PRO A 317 -17.82 2.71 11.86
N GLY A 318 -18.89 1.91 11.78
CA GLY A 318 -20.14 2.28 11.11
C GLY A 318 -20.06 2.45 9.59
N GLY A 319 -18.92 2.13 8.97
CA GLY A 319 -18.70 2.27 7.53
C GLY A 319 -18.59 0.93 6.78
N PRO A 320 -18.46 0.98 5.45
CA PRO A 320 -18.26 -0.21 4.63
C PRO A 320 -16.88 -0.83 4.86
N THR A 321 -16.75 -2.13 4.67
CA THR A 321 -15.46 -2.82 4.66
C THR A 321 -14.57 -2.20 3.58
N ARG A 322 -13.32 -1.89 3.90
CA ARG A 322 -12.37 -1.22 3.01
C ARG A 322 -11.23 -2.16 2.66
N VAL A 323 -10.96 -2.29 1.36
CA VAL A 323 -9.93 -3.14 0.78
C VAL A 323 -8.83 -2.24 0.23
N TYR A 324 -7.58 -2.57 0.57
CA TYR A 324 -6.38 -1.89 0.11
C TYR A 324 -5.60 -2.84 -0.78
N LEU A 325 -5.09 -2.33 -1.90
CA LEU A 325 -4.15 -3.05 -2.75
C LEU A 325 -2.87 -2.23 -2.85
N ILE A 326 -1.71 -2.88 -2.71
CA ILE A 326 -0.41 -2.28 -3.02
C ILE A 326 0.26 -3.04 -4.16
N SER A 327 0.93 -2.32 -5.06
CA SER A 327 1.74 -2.95 -6.09
C SER A 327 3.23 -2.80 -5.84
N ASP A 328 3.93 -3.84 -6.25
CA ASP A 328 5.36 -3.88 -6.41
C ASP A 328 5.75 -3.22 -7.75
N ASP A 329 6.88 -2.52 -7.76
CA ASP A 329 7.44 -1.91 -8.97
C ASP A 329 8.60 -2.74 -9.57
N ASN A 330 8.97 -3.87 -8.95
CA ASN A 330 10.15 -4.69 -9.24
C ASN A 330 11.44 -3.85 -9.33
N PHE A 331 11.46 -2.64 -8.75
CA PHE A 331 12.48 -1.62 -8.97
C PHE A 331 12.76 -1.35 -10.47
N SER A 332 11.72 -1.41 -11.29
CA SER A 332 11.76 -1.23 -12.74
C SER A 332 11.00 0.04 -13.14
N ALA A 333 11.57 0.80 -14.07
CA ALA A 333 10.92 2.00 -14.61
C ALA A 333 9.62 1.71 -15.42
N SER A 334 9.32 0.45 -15.72
CA SER A 334 8.11 0.04 -16.45
C SER A 334 6.90 -0.26 -15.55
N GLN A 335 7.10 -0.32 -14.23
CA GLN A 335 6.07 -0.61 -13.25
C GLN A 335 5.98 0.54 -12.24
N ARG A 336 4.92 0.53 -11.42
CA ARG A 336 4.64 1.60 -10.48
C ARG A 336 4.30 1.02 -9.11
N THR A 337 4.72 1.70 -8.06
CA THR A 337 4.17 1.48 -6.73
C THR A 337 2.84 2.19 -6.60
N LEU A 338 1.74 1.44 -6.67
CA LEU A 338 0.38 1.95 -6.56
C LEU A 338 -0.21 1.53 -5.22
N LEU A 339 -0.99 2.42 -4.60
CA LEU A 339 -1.86 2.12 -3.47
C LEU A 339 -3.29 2.43 -3.89
N LEU A 340 -4.11 1.40 -4.07
CA LEU A 340 -5.54 1.55 -4.38
C LEU A 340 -6.40 1.24 -3.17
N VAL A 341 -7.54 1.93 -3.06
CA VAL A 341 -8.49 1.69 -1.98
C VAL A 341 -9.91 1.57 -2.51
N PHE A 342 -10.63 0.58 -2.01
CA PHE A 342 -11.99 0.27 -2.38
C PHE A 342 -12.88 0.08 -1.15
N ASP A 343 -14.14 0.45 -1.25
CA ASP A 343 -15.16 -0.08 -0.36
C ASP A 343 -15.69 -1.37 -0.97
N LEU A 344 -15.70 -2.46 -0.20
CA LEU A 344 -16.39 -3.69 -0.56
C LEU A 344 -17.86 -3.53 -0.16
N GLU A 345 -18.72 -3.40 -1.17
CA GLU A 345 -20.17 -3.38 -0.99
C GLU A 345 -20.68 -4.83 -0.88
N GLU A 346 -21.53 -5.10 0.09
CA GLU A 346 -22.20 -6.40 0.14
C GLU A 346 -23.13 -6.51 -1.08
N ASP A 347 -23.16 -7.70 -1.71
CA ASP A 347 -24.13 -7.98 -2.77
C ASP A 347 -25.52 -7.68 -2.24
N ARG A 348 -26.15 -6.64 -2.78
CA ARG A 348 -27.58 -6.40 -2.60
C ARG A 348 -28.31 -7.55 -3.30
N ARG A 349 -28.53 -8.65 -2.59
CA ARG A 349 -29.46 -9.70 -3.00
C ARG A 349 -30.89 -9.21 -2.95
#